data_AF-A0A2D3VMH6-F1
#
_entry.id   AF-A0A2D3VMH6-F1
#
_cell.length_a   1.000
_cell.length_b   1.000
_cell.length_c   1.000
_cell.angle_alpha   90.00
_cell.angle_beta   90.00
_cell.angle_gamma   90.00
#
_symmetry.space_group_name_H-M   'P 1'
#
loop_
_entity.id
_entity.type
_entity.pdbx_description
1 polymer ?
#
loop_
_entity_poly.entity_id
_entity_poly.type
_entity_poly.pdbx_seq_one_letter_code
_entity_poly.pdbx_strand_id
1 'polypeptide(L)'
;MRFIHHRKLDYEYCAGPDGANPMEPILEKLKDCKLILTAKIGGCPQDDLAKAGLIADQSYAYEPIEISVLKATRKYFNLSEDMEIN
;
A
#
# COMPACT_ATOMS: atom_id res chain seq x y z
N MET A 1 -11.64 -6.95 -12.37
CA MET A 1 -11.33 -6.25 -11.10
C MET A 1 -12.42 -5.22 -10.80
N ARG A 2 -12.85 -5.06 -9.54
CA ARG A 2 -13.91 -4.09 -9.15
C ARG A 2 -13.35 -3.07 -8.16
N PHE A 3 -13.60 -1.78 -8.41
CA PHE A 3 -13.33 -0.75 -7.41
C PHE A 3 -14.26 -0.92 -6.21
N ILE A 4 -13.67 -1.09 -5.02
CA ILE A 4 -14.42 -1.34 -3.79
C ILE A 4 -14.71 -0.02 -3.06
N HIS A 5 -13.68 0.81 -2.84
CA HIS A 5 -13.84 2.15 -2.24
C HIS A 5 -12.59 3.02 -2.38
N HIS A 6 -12.72 4.30 -2.03
CA HIS A 6 -11.63 5.25 -1.79
C HIS A 6 -11.66 5.70 -0.33
N ARG A 7 -10.49 5.73 0.34
CA ARG A 7 -10.35 6.22 1.72
C ARG A 7 -9.60 7.55 1.69
N LYS A 8 -10.31 8.65 1.95
CA LYS A 8 -9.67 9.96 2.07
C LYS A 8 -8.91 10.04 3.40
N LEU A 9 -7.71 10.60 3.36
CA LEU A 9 -6.93 10.97 4.54
C LEU A 9 -7.15 12.46 4.84
N ASP A 10 -7.20 12.79 6.12
CA ASP A 10 -7.37 14.17 6.59
C ASP A 10 -6.06 14.96 6.53
N TYR A 11 -4.91 14.25 6.54
CA TYR A 11 -3.58 14.82 6.46
C TYR A 11 -2.72 14.07 5.44
N GLU A 12 -1.88 14.82 4.73
CA GLU A 12 -0.93 14.29 3.76
C GLU A 12 0.43 14.05 4.43
N TYR A 13 1.08 12.93 4.08
CA TYR A 13 2.47 12.71 4.46
C TYR A 13 3.38 13.55 3.57
N CYS A 14 4.40 14.18 4.15
CA CYS A 14 5.33 15.05 3.43
C CYS A 14 4.64 16.28 2.81
N ALA A 15 3.85 17.01 3.61
CA ALA A 15 3.11 18.22 3.20
C ALA A 15 4.00 19.46 2.91
N GLY A 16 5.27 19.25 2.53
CA GLY A 16 6.24 20.31 2.23
C GLY A 16 7.28 20.54 3.35
N PRO A 17 8.19 21.52 3.16
CA PRO A 17 9.35 21.76 4.04
C PRO A 17 8.99 22.08 5.50
N ASP A 18 7.88 22.79 5.70
CA ASP A 18 7.34 23.17 7.01
C ASP A 18 6.11 22.32 7.42
N GLY A 19 5.79 21.32 6.59
CA GLY A 19 4.63 20.46 6.79
C GLY A 19 4.87 19.43 7.89
N ALA A 20 3.84 19.18 8.70
CA ALA A 20 3.84 18.04 9.60
C ALA A 20 3.95 16.73 8.80
N ASN A 21 4.57 15.71 9.39
CA ASN A 21 4.61 14.35 8.86
C ASN A 21 3.74 13.41 9.72
N PRO A 22 2.40 13.58 9.73
CA PRO A 22 1.54 12.84 10.64
C PRO A 22 1.38 11.39 10.17
N MET A 23 2.24 10.51 10.67
CA MET A 23 2.21 9.08 10.35
C MET A 23 1.10 8.34 11.09
N GLU A 24 0.86 8.66 12.38
CA GLU A 24 -0.15 7.99 13.20
C GLU A 24 -1.57 7.96 12.60
N PRO A 25 -2.18 9.08 12.15
CA PRO A 25 -3.52 9.02 11.57
C PRO A 25 -3.57 8.24 10.26
N ILE A 26 -2.46 8.20 9.51
CA ILE A 26 -2.35 7.40 8.28
C ILE A 26 -2.34 5.92 8.63
N LEU A 27 -1.54 5.51 9.62
CA LEU A 27 -1.48 4.11 10.10
C LEU A 27 -2.83 3.64 10.65
N GLU A 28 -3.51 4.47 11.45
CA GLU A 28 -4.84 4.13 11.98
C GLU A 28 -5.86 3.90 10.85
N LYS A 29 -5.78 4.72 9.79
CA LYS A 29 -6.60 4.56 8.58
C LYS A 29 -6.16 3.39 7.70
N LEU A 30 -5.02 2.75 7.95
CA LEU A 30 -4.52 1.60 7.19
C LEU A 30 -4.47 0.31 8.01
N LYS A 31 -4.99 0.31 9.24
CA LYS A 31 -4.88 -0.81 10.19
C LYS A 31 -5.48 -2.14 9.72
N ASP A 32 -6.42 -2.09 8.78
CA ASP A 32 -7.07 -3.23 8.15
C ASP A 32 -6.39 -3.67 6.83
N CYS A 33 -5.40 -2.91 6.37
CA CYS A 33 -4.57 -3.27 5.22
C CYS A 33 -3.39 -4.16 5.67
N LYS A 34 -2.83 -4.90 4.70
CA LYS A 34 -1.61 -5.72 4.89
C LYS A 34 -0.53 -5.41 3.86
N LEU A 35 -0.94 -4.97 2.67
CA LEU A 35 -0.07 -4.71 1.53
C LEU A 35 -0.51 -3.41 0.84
N ILE A 36 0.46 -2.57 0.53
CA ILE A 36 0.32 -1.31 -0.19
C ILE A 36 1.20 -1.39 -1.43
N LEU A 37 0.59 -1.19 -2.60
CA LEU A 37 1.30 -1.08 -3.87
C LEU A 37 1.41 0.40 -4.21
N THR A 38 2.64 0.88 -4.42
CA THR A 38 2.91 2.30 -4.69
C THR A 38 3.97 2.47 -5.76
N ALA A 39 3.88 3.55 -6.54
CA ALA A 39 4.91 3.88 -7.53
C ALA A 39 6.20 4.37 -6.88
N LYS A 40 6.09 5.03 -5.71
CA LYS A 40 7.23 5.56 -4.98
C LYS A 40 6.91 5.69 -3.49
N ILE A 41 7.86 5.35 -2.64
CA ILE A 41 7.84 5.65 -1.20
C ILE A 41 9.26 5.94 -0.72
N GLY A 42 9.38 6.90 0.21
CA GLY A 42 10.66 7.21 0.85
C GLY A 42 11.03 6.21 1.95
N GLY A 43 12.29 6.20 2.38
CA GLY A 43 12.77 5.28 3.42
C GLY A 43 12.06 5.45 4.77
N CYS A 44 12.00 6.68 5.29
CA CYS A 44 11.32 6.98 6.56
C CYS A 44 9.86 6.46 6.62
N PRO A 45 8.97 6.80 5.65
CA PRO A 45 7.60 6.26 5.68
C PRO A 45 7.54 4.75 5.45
N GLN A 46 8.46 4.18 4.67
CA GLN A 46 8.53 2.73 4.46
C GLN A 46 8.86 2.00 5.76
N ASP A 47 9.80 2.52 6.55
CA ASP A 47 10.19 1.95 7.84
C ASP A 47 9.04 2.03 8.86
N ASP A 48 8.31 3.15 8.88
CA ASP A 48 7.17 3.30 9.80
C ASP A 48 6.00 2.37 9.44
N LEU A 49 5.72 2.18 8.15
CA LEU A 49 4.76 1.18 7.68
C LEU A 49 5.20 -0.24 8.09
N ALA A 50 6.49 -0.56 7.91
CA ALA A 50 7.02 -1.87 8.29
C ALA A 50 6.90 -2.13 9.80
N LYS A 51 7.17 -1.13 10.66
CA LYS A 51 6.97 -1.21 12.12
C LYS A 51 5.50 -1.47 12.48
N ALA A 52 4.56 -0.94 11.69
CA ALA A 52 3.13 -1.17 11.85
C ALA A 52 2.65 -2.52 11.27
N GLY A 53 3.55 -3.33 10.69
CA GLY A 53 3.20 -4.61 10.06
C GLY A 53 2.57 -4.47 8.68
N LEU A 54 2.73 -3.32 8.02
CA LEU A 54 2.29 -3.06 6.65
C LEU A 54 3.45 -3.27 5.68
N ILE A 55 3.19 -3.99 4.59
CA ILE A 55 4.15 -4.15 3.50
C ILE A 55 3.91 -3.04 2.48
N ALA A 56 4.93 -2.26 2.16
CA ALA A 56 4.93 -1.33 1.03
C ALA A 56 5.83 -1.88 -0.09
N ASP A 57 5.27 -2.19 -1.25
CA ASP A 57 6.00 -2.74 -2.40
C ASP A 57 5.95 -1.79 -3.61
N GLN A 58 7.13 -1.48 -4.15
CA GLN A 58 7.34 -0.63 -5.33
C GLN A 58 7.62 -1.44 -6.61
N SER A 59 7.78 -2.75 -6.50
CA SER A 59 8.26 -3.63 -7.59
C SER A 59 7.29 -3.74 -8.77
N TYR A 60 6.03 -3.34 -8.58
CA TYR A 60 4.96 -3.42 -9.58
C TYR A 60 4.45 -2.04 -10.00
N ALA A 61 5.25 -1.00 -9.77
CA ALA A 61 4.96 0.36 -10.22
C ALA A 61 4.71 0.39 -11.73
N TYR A 62 3.68 1.13 -12.16
CA TYR A 62 3.30 1.32 -13.57
C TYR A 62 2.84 0.05 -14.32
N GLU A 63 2.73 -1.10 -13.66
CA GLU A 63 2.03 -2.27 -14.22
C GLU A 63 0.49 -2.08 -14.14
N PRO A 64 -0.29 -2.77 -14.99
CA PRO A 64 -1.74 -2.83 -14.83
C PRO A 64 -2.13 -3.37 -13.46
N ILE A 65 -3.14 -2.78 -12.82
CA ILE A 65 -3.48 -3.07 -11.42
C ILE A 65 -3.79 -4.56 -11.21
N GLU A 66 -4.47 -5.19 -12.18
CA GLU A 66 -4.77 -6.63 -12.16
C GLU A 66 -3.51 -7.49 -12.02
N ILE A 67 -2.47 -7.16 -12.77
CA ILE A 67 -1.20 -7.88 -12.77
C ILE A 67 -0.44 -7.61 -11.49
N SER A 68 -0.37 -6.35 -11.05
CA SER A 68 0.31 -5.96 -9.81
C SER A 68 -0.30 -6.65 -8.59
N VAL A 69 -1.63 -6.64 -8.47
CA VAL A 69 -2.35 -7.26 -7.35
C VAL A 69 -2.15 -8.77 -7.36
N LEU A 70 -2.27 -9.43 -8.51
CA LEU A 70 -2.09 -10.88 -8.62
C LEU A 70 -0.67 -11.31 -8.23
N LYS A 71 0.36 -10.69 -8.81
CA LYS A 71 1.76 -11.02 -8.51
C LYS A 71 2.09 -10.76 -7.05
N ALA A 72 1.65 -9.63 -6.50
CA ALA A 72 1.96 -9.26 -5.12
C ALA A 72 1.23 -10.16 -4.11
N THR A 73 -0.03 -10.51 -4.36
CA THR A 73 -0.75 -11.44 -3.48
C THR A 73 -0.16 -12.85 -3.50
N ARG A 74 0.27 -13.36 -4.67
CA ARG A 74 1.04 -14.60 -4.75
C ARG A 74 2.34 -14.54 -3.96
N LYS A 75 3.08 -13.43 -4.06
CA LYS A 75 4.36 -13.22 -3.37
C LYS A 75 4.23 -13.19 -1.85
N TYR A 76 3.22 -12.49 -1.31
CA TYR A 76 3.14 -12.24 0.14
C TYR A 76 2.12 -13.10 0.89
N PHE A 77 1.13 -13.67 0.19
CA PHE A 77 0.04 -14.43 0.82
C PHE A 77 -0.11 -15.86 0.27
N ASN A 78 0.85 -16.32 -0.54
CA ASN A 78 0.85 -17.66 -1.16
C ASN A 78 -0.50 -18.01 -1.83
N LEU A 79 -1.09 -17.04 -2.53
CA LEU A 79 -2.33 -17.28 -3.27
C LEU A 79 -2.11 -18.42 -4.28
N SER A 80 -2.91 -19.48 -4.19
CA SER A 80 -2.84 -20.63 -5.10
C SER A 80 -3.15 -20.21 -6.54
N GLU A 81 -2.53 -20.88 -7.51
CA GLU A 81 -2.70 -20.56 -8.93
C GLU A 81 -4.14 -20.79 -9.44
N ASP A 82 -4.95 -21.50 -8.67
CA ASP A 82 -6.33 -21.91 -9.01
C ASP A 82 -7.40 -20.83 -8.79
N MET A 83 -7.06 -19.61 -8.35
CA MET A 83 -8.01 -18.49 -8.35
C MET A 83 -8.17 -17.96 -9.78
N GLU A 84 -9.12 -18.54 -10.51
CA GLU A 84 -9.53 -18.07 -11.83
C GLU A 84 -9.90 -16.57 -11.79
N ILE A 85 -9.27 -15.81 -12.68
CA ILE A 85 -9.65 -14.43 -12.99
C ILE A 85 -10.95 -14.51 -13.79
N ASN A 86 -12.08 -14.37 -13.10
CA ASN A 86 -13.41 -14.22 -13.71
C ASN A 86 -13.76 -12.73 -13.85
#